data_AF-A0A3D5DG89-F1
#
_entry.id   AF-A0A3D5DG89-F1
#
_cell.length_a   1.000
_cell.length_b   1.000
_cell.length_c   1.000
_cell.angle_alpha   90.00
_cell.angle_beta   90.00
_cell.angle_gamma   90.00
#
_symmetry.space_group_name_H-M   'P 1'
#
loop_
_entity.id
_entity.type
_entity.pdbx_description
1 polymer ?
#
loop_
_entity_poly.entity_id
_entity_poly.type
_entity_poly.pdbx_seq_one_letter_code
_entity_poly.pdbx_strand_id
1 'polypeptide(L)'
;MFIYRVGIDTGGTFTDAVLLDDGGNMQVFKSSTTPDDFSIGVIDCLAEAATSLHCELSEFLRDVSVIAHGSTVATNAVLTSNGAKVGSISTKGFRDTLELRRRKRPGEWFRKVRPVEPLCPRYLSLEVDERLRYTGEIITPLDEKDVLDAIKVFQDAGVESIAVCLLFSVINPIHEIRVQEIIESEYPAAFISLSSDVLPQLREYERTSTVVLDAYVSPMSLFSCKRGDIFGTIASGGGGHGDPIERPVNSVRHDVRNGFVSIESARDDYGVVIDPEDYEIDIAATDALRSSR
;
A
#
# COMPACT_ATOMS: atom_id res chain seq x y z
N MET A 1 -17.34 -24.93 4.92
CA MET A 1 -17.95 -23.80 5.64
C MET A 1 -16.80 -23.23 6.43
N PHE A 2 -16.36 -22.02 6.09
CA PHE A 2 -15.21 -21.41 6.77
C PHE A 2 -15.64 -21.03 8.18
N ILE A 3 -14.84 -21.39 9.19
CA ILE A 3 -15.21 -21.37 10.61
C ILE A 3 -14.57 -20.16 11.31
N TYR A 4 -13.49 -19.61 10.73
CA TYR A 4 -12.65 -18.63 11.39
C TYR A 4 -12.34 -17.40 10.52
N ARG A 5 -12.18 -16.25 11.18
CA ARG A 5 -11.64 -15.00 10.63
C ARG A 5 -10.47 -14.57 11.50
N VAL A 6 -9.38 -14.13 10.89
CA VAL A 6 -8.17 -13.72 11.62
C VAL A 6 -7.82 -12.29 11.28
N GLY A 7 -7.72 -11.42 12.28
CA GLY A 7 -7.05 -10.13 12.18
C GLY A 7 -5.63 -10.26 12.68
N ILE A 8 -4.65 -9.66 12.01
CA ILE A 8 -3.25 -9.66 12.41
C ILE A 8 -2.72 -8.24 12.34
N ASP A 9 -2.00 -7.79 13.36
CA ASP A 9 -1.28 -6.52 13.36
C ASP A 9 0.20 -6.76 13.64
N THR A 10 1.05 -6.48 12.65
CA THR A 10 2.50 -6.57 12.80
C THR A 10 3.06 -5.21 13.20
N GLY A 11 3.42 -5.10 14.48
CA GLY A 11 4.14 -3.97 15.05
C GLY A 11 5.66 -4.17 15.04
N GLY A 12 6.39 -3.18 15.57
CA GLY A 12 7.86 -3.25 15.68
C GLY A 12 8.39 -4.12 16.82
N THR A 13 7.54 -4.53 17.77
CA THR A 13 7.96 -5.33 18.95
C THR A 13 7.20 -6.65 19.04
N PHE A 14 5.89 -6.59 18.82
CA PHE A 14 5.03 -7.77 18.85
C PHE A 14 4.17 -7.83 17.59
N THR A 15 3.84 -9.05 17.20
CA THR A 15 2.77 -9.34 16.25
C THR A 15 1.60 -9.85 17.05
N ASP A 16 0.45 -9.22 16.84
CA ASP A 16 -0.79 -9.53 17.54
C ASP A 16 -1.76 -10.18 16.54
N ALA A 17 -2.47 -11.22 16.95
CA ALA A 17 -3.51 -11.85 16.14
C ALA A 17 -4.81 -11.99 16.93
N VAL A 18 -5.93 -11.72 16.27
CA VAL A 18 -7.28 -11.86 16.79
C VAL A 18 -8.00 -12.90 15.95
N LEU A 19 -8.39 -14.01 16.57
CA LEU A 19 -9.20 -15.05 15.98
C LEU A 19 -10.66 -14.85 16.37
N LEU A 20 -11.56 -14.82 15.38
CA LEU A 20 -13.00 -14.78 15.55
C LEU A 20 -13.64 -16.01 14.92
N ASP A 21 -14.40 -16.78 15.70
CA ASP A 21 -15.19 -17.90 15.18
C ASP A 21 -16.60 -17.46 14.73
N ASP A 22 -17.33 -18.37 14.07
CA ASP A 22 -18.73 -18.13 13.65
C ASP A 22 -19.72 -17.98 14.81
N GLY A 23 -19.37 -18.49 15.99
CA GLY A 23 -20.15 -18.32 17.22
C GLY A 23 -19.97 -16.93 17.86
N GLY A 24 -19.05 -16.11 17.35
CA GLY A 24 -18.71 -14.80 17.88
C GLY A 24 -17.68 -14.85 19.03
N ASN A 25 -17.08 -16.00 19.31
CA ASN A 25 -16.00 -16.08 20.29
C ASN A 25 -14.72 -15.50 19.71
N MET A 26 -14.05 -14.69 20.53
CA MET A 26 -12.81 -14.02 20.17
C MET A 26 -11.67 -14.50 21.04
N GLN A 27 -10.54 -14.82 20.41
CA GLN A 27 -9.29 -15.17 21.08
C GLN A 27 -8.15 -14.30 20.55
N VAL A 28 -7.19 -13.97 21.42
CA VAL A 28 -6.05 -13.10 21.09
C VAL A 28 -4.76 -13.87 21.32
N PHE A 29 -3.88 -13.80 20.33
CA PHE A 29 -2.56 -14.41 20.31
C PHE A 29 -1.50 -13.33 20.11
N LYS A 30 -0.30 -13.59 20.62
CA LYS A 30 0.77 -12.59 20.61
C LYS A 30 2.11 -13.28 20.52
N SER A 31 2.82 -13.00 19.44
CA SER A 31 4.18 -13.46 19.22
C SER A 31 5.15 -12.27 19.20
N SER A 32 6.43 -12.55 19.39
CA SER A 32 7.47 -11.55 19.18
C SER A 32 7.58 -11.22 17.70
N THR A 33 7.70 -9.92 17.36
CA THR A 33 8.05 -9.53 16.01
C THR A 33 9.48 -9.95 15.70
N THR A 34 9.71 -10.44 14.49
CA THR A 34 11.03 -10.85 13.99
C THR A 34 11.46 -9.85 12.91
N PRO A 35 12.26 -8.81 13.22
CA PRO A 35 12.54 -7.72 12.26
C PRO A 35 13.31 -8.15 11.01
N ASP A 36 14.09 -9.23 11.11
CA ASP A 36 14.83 -9.80 9.97
C ASP A 36 13.91 -10.49 8.97
N ASP A 37 12.78 -11.03 9.44
CA ASP A 37 11.73 -11.64 8.64
C ASP A 37 10.41 -11.59 9.40
N PHE A 38 9.63 -10.55 9.15
CA PHE A 38 8.38 -10.33 9.87
C PHE A 38 7.39 -11.49 9.70
N SER A 39 7.56 -12.35 8.67
CA SER A 39 6.60 -13.41 8.35
C SER A 39 6.59 -14.49 9.42
N ILE A 40 7.74 -14.67 10.08
CA ILE A 40 7.90 -15.58 11.21
C ILE A 40 6.95 -15.19 12.34
N GLY A 41 6.92 -13.92 12.76
CA GLY A 41 6.01 -13.47 13.81
C GLY A 41 4.54 -13.70 13.46
N VAL A 42 4.15 -13.49 12.21
CA VAL A 42 2.79 -13.77 11.72
C VAL A 42 2.47 -15.27 11.77
N ILE A 43 3.37 -16.12 11.28
CA ILE A 43 3.19 -17.58 11.29
C ILE A 43 3.16 -18.13 12.71
N ASP A 44 3.99 -17.61 13.62
CA ASP A 44 4.01 -18.00 15.03
C ASP A 44 2.67 -17.70 15.71
N CYS A 45 2.08 -16.52 15.46
CA CYS A 45 0.75 -16.18 15.95
C CYS A 45 -0.33 -17.16 15.43
N LEU A 46 -0.28 -17.51 14.14
CA LEU A 46 -1.22 -18.46 13.55
C LEU A 46 -1.02 -19.88 14.11
N ALA A 47 0.23 -20.27 14.39
CA ALA A 47 0.56 -21.57 14.99
C ALA A 47 0.10 -21.66 16.46
N GLU A 48 0.22 -20.57 17.23
CA GLU A 48 -0.37 -20.48 18.57
C GLU A 48 -1.89 -20.62 18.52
N ALA A 49 -2.55 -19.96 17.56
CA ALA A 49 -3.98 -20.11 17.34
C ALA A 49 -4.38 -21.57 17.04
N ALA A 50 -3.69 -22.23 16.11
CA ALA A 50 -3.94 -23.63 15.78
C ALA A 50 -3.72 -24.57 16.99
N THR A 51 -2.67 -24.32 17.77
CA THR A 51 -2.35 -25.08 19.00
C THR A 51 -3.45 -24.94 20.04
N SER A 52 -4.02 -23.74 20.21
CA SER A 52 -5.14 -23.50 21.13
C SER A 52 -6.41 -24.25 20.74
N LEU A 53 -6.59 -24.51 19.44
CA LEU A 53 -7.68 -25.29 18.88
C LEU A 53 -7.37 -26.80 18.82
N HIS A 54 -6.18 -27.21 19.29
CA HIS A 54 -5.70 -28.59 19.27
C HIS A 54 -5.67 -29.21 17.86
N CYS A 55 -5.29 -28.42 16.86
CA CYS A 55 -5.18 -28.86 15.47
C CYS A 55 -3.84 -28.42 14.85
N GLU A 56 -3.51 -29.02 13.71
CA GLU A 56 -2.34 -28.62 12.93
C GLU A 56 -2.59 -27.27 12.23
N LEU A 57 -1.53 -26.45 12.08
CA LEU A 57 -1.63 -25.15 11.40
C LEU A 57 -2.27 -25.28 10.00
N SER A 58 -1.91 -26.32 9.25
CA SER A 58 -2.46 -26.55 7.91
C SER A 58 -3.95 -26.93 7.89
N GLU A 59 -4.45 -27.52 8.97
CA GLU A 59 -5.88 -27.83 9.13
C GLU A 59 -6.64 -26.56 9.51
N PHE A 60 -6.15 -25.82 10.51
CA PHE A 60 -6.68 -24.53 10.90
C PHE A 60 -6.82 -23.57 9.70
N LEU A 61 -5.77 -23.40 8.90
CA LEU A 61 -5.77 -22.49 7.76
C LEU A 61 -6.79 -22.86 6.67
N ARG A 62 -7.23 -24.13 6.58
CA ARG A 62 -8.30 -24.52 5.64
C ARG A 62 -9.67 -23.99 6.06
N ASP A 63 -9.84 -23.78 7.36
CA ASP A 63 -11.09 -23.30 7.95
C ASP A 63 -11.10 -21.78 8.15
N VAL A 64 -9.99 -21.09 7.86
CA VAL A 64 -9.90 -19.62 7.86
C VAL A 64 -10.49 -19.07 6.55
N SER A 65 -11.54 -18.25 6.68
CA SER A 65 -12.17 -17.53 5.56
C SER A 65 -11.36 -16.31 5.11
N VAL A 66 -10.78 -15.59 6.06
CA VAL A 66 -10.16 -14.29 5.83
C VAL A 66 -9.01 -14.08 6.82
N ILE A 67 -7.92 -13.53 6.30
CA ILE A 67 -6.84 -12.95 7.10
C ILE A 67 -6.76 -11.46 6.76
N ALA A 68 -7.14 -10.62 7.71
CA ALA A 68 -6.97 -9.17 7.62
C ALA A 68 -5.64 -8.81 8.28
N HIS A 69 -4.63 -8.48 7.47
CA HIS A 69 -3.30 -8.13 7.96
C HIS A 69 -3.06 -6.62 7.90
N GLY A 70 -2.84 -6.03 9.06
CA GLY A 70 -2.33 -4.68 9.25
C GLY A 70 -0.84 -4.72 9.62
N SER A 71 -0.10 -3.70 9.21
CA SER A 71 1.30 -3.58 9.58
C SER A 71 1.73 -2.12 9.61
N THR A 72 2.59 -1.80 10.57
CA THR A 72 3.22 -0.49 10.69
C THR A 72 4.64 -0.45 10.11
N VAL A 73 5.12 -1.56 9.56
CA VAL A 73 6.50 -1.72 9.07
C VAL A 73 6.86 -0.69 8.00
N ALA A 74 6.02 -0.52 6.98
CA ALA A 74 6.26 0.43 5.90
C ALA A 74 6.33 1.88 6.40
N THR A 75 5.37 2.29 7.22
CA THR A 75 5.33 3.64 7.80
C THR A 75 6.54 3.91 8.68
N ASN A 76 6.92 2.95 9.54
CA ASN A 76 8.08 3.08 10.40
C ASN A 76 9.39 3.15 9.59
N ALA A 77 9.55 2.33 8.55
CA ALA A 77 10.71 2.35 7.67
C ALA A 77 10.92 3.72 7.02
N VAL A 78 9.83 4.38 6.61
CA VAL A 78 9.90 5.74 6.04
C VAL A 78 10.28 6.78 7.10
N LEU A 79 9.72 6.67 8.32
CA LEU A 79 10.00 7.62 9.40
C LEU A 79 11.43 7.53 9.93
N THR A 80 12.01 6.32 9.97
CA THR A 80 13.36 6.07 10.45
C THR A 80 14.41 6.05 9.34
N SER A 81 13.99 6.24 8.09
CA SER A 81 14.83 6.09 6.89
C SER A 81 15.54 4.73 6.84
N ASN A 82 14.85 3.67 7.27
CA ASN A 82 15.34 2.30 7.32
C ASN A 82 14.59 1.40 6.34
N GLY A 83 14.57 1.80 5.07
CA GLY A 83 14.11 0.98 3.96
C GLY A 83 15.20 0.70 2.94
N ALA A 84 14.81 0.06 1.83
CA ALA A 84 15.74 -0.41 0.82
C ALA A 84 16.48 0.75 0.14
N LYS A 85 17.73 0.52 -0.26
CA LYS A 85 18.46 1.48 -1.09
C LYS A 85 17.90 1.48 -2.50
N VAL A 86 17.20 2.56 -2.87
CA VAL A 86 16.47 2.63 -4.16
C VAL A 86 17.27 3.31 -5.27
N GLY A 87 17.31 2.68 -6.43
CA GLY A 87 17.62 3.28 -7.73
C GLY A 87 16.36 3.60 -8.50
N SER A 88 16.38 4.60 -9.38
CA SER A 88 15.24 4.92 -10.23
C SER A 88 15.63 5.10 -11.69
N ILE A 89 14.80 4.58 -12.60
CA ILE A 89 14.93 4.75 -14.04
C ILE A 89 13.75 5.59 -14.53
N SER A 90 14.06 6.62 -15.31
CA SER A 90 13.07 7.53 -15.88
C SER A 90 13.34 7.83 -17.35
N THR A 91 12.34 8.33 -18.05
CA THR A 91 12.52 8.83 -19.41
C THR A 91 13.58 9.94 -19.46
N LYS A 92 14.44 9.94 -20.47
CA LYS A 92 15.42 11.01 -20.71
C LYS A 92 14.81 12.42 -20.62
N GLY A 93 15.46 13.28 -19.82
CA GLY A 93 15.01 14.62 -19.46
C GLY A 93 14.13 14.71 -18.21
N PHE A 94 13.82 13.58 -17.55
CA PHE A 94 12.94 13.52 -16.37
C PHE A 94 13.65 13.07 -15.08
N ARG A 95 14.99 12.95 -15.11
CA ARG A 95 15.81 12.62 -13.94
C ARG A 95 15.48 13.41 -12.68
N ASP A 96 15.25 14.72 -12.84
CA ASP A 96 15.13 15.66 -11.73
C ASP A 96 13.70 15.78 -11.19
N THR A 97 12.78 14.89 -11.59
CA THR A 97 11.36 14.94 -11.22
C THR A 97 11.15 15.02 -9.69
N LEU A 98 11.84 14.17 -8.92
CA LEU A 98 11.73 14.12 -7.45
C LEU A 98 12.33 15.35 -6.75
N GLU A 99 13.39 15.90 -7.32
CA GLU A 99 14.05 17.12 -6.81
C GLU A 99 13.19 18.36 -7.09
N LEU A 100 12.58 18.42 -8.27
CA LEU A 100 11.80 19.57 -8.71
C LEU A 100 10.44 19.67 -8.01
N ARG A 101 9.79 18.55 -7.66
CA ARG A 101 8.51 18.51 -6.90
C ARG A 101 7.39 19.32 -7.51
N ARG A 102 7.37 19.45 -8.83
CA ARG A 102 6.49 20.39 -9.54
C ARG A 102 6.56 21.83 -9.00
N ARG A 103 7.68 22.18 -8.36
CA ARG A 103 7.93 23.44 -7.64
C ARG A 103 6.96 23.70 -6.48
N LYS A 104 6.26 22.69 -5.97
CA LYS A 104 5.38 22.81 -4.80
C LYS A 104 6.21 23.12 -3.56
N ARG A 105 5.70 24.04 -2.74
CA ARG A 105 6.28 24.42 -1.44
C ARG A 105 5.19 24.34 -0.37
N PRO A 106 5.54 24.16 0.92
CA PRO A 106 4.57 24.12 2.01
C PRO A 106 3.70 25.39 2.12
N GLY A 107 4.17 26.51 1.57
CA GLY A 107 3.42 27.75 1.41
C GLY A 107 4.32 28.87 0.90
N GLU A 108 3.73 29.98 0.46
CA GLU A 108 4.45 31.09 -0.18
C GLU A 108 5.48 31.77 0.74
N TRP A 109 5.20 31.77 2.05
CA TRP A 109 6.05 32.39 3.07
C TRP A 109 7.22 31.52 3.53
N PHE A 110 7.24 30.23 3.16
CA PHE A 110 8.26 29.27 3.58
C PHE A 110 9.50 29.26 2.66
N ARG A 111 10.11 30.44 2.42
CA ARG A 111 11.26 30.61 1.51
C ARG A 111 12.55 29.88 1.93
N LYS A 112 12.73 29.62 3.23
CA LYS A 112 13.94 29.03 3.81
C LYS A 112 13.79 27.55 4.19
N VAL A 113 12.62 26.95 3.95
CA VAL A 113 12.39 25.54 4.30
C VAL A 113 13.18 24.67 3.33
N ARG A 114 14.08 23.86 3.88
CA ARG A 114 14.79 22.85 3.10
C ARG A 114 13.79 21.77 2.69
N PRO A 115 13.74 21.38 1.40
CA PRO A 115 12.95 20.23 0.99
C PRO A 115 13.42 18.98 1.76
N VAL A 116 12.47 18.11 2.13
CA VAL A 116 12.76 16.72 2.58
C VAL A 116 13.71 16.08 1.56
N GLU A 117 14.65 15.21 1.93
CA GLU A 117 15.49 14.54 0.93
C GLU A 117 14.70 13.43 0.23
N PRO A 118 14.74 13.29 -1.12
CA PRO A 118 14.06 12.19 -1.79
C PRO A 118 14.60 10.81 -1.35
N LEU A 119 13.72 9.80 -1.29
CA LEU A 119 14.11 8.42 -0.94
C LEU A 119 15.09 7.79 -1.94
N CYS A 120 15.01 8.19 -3.21
CA CYS A 120 16.03 7.88 -4.21
C CYS A 120 16.89 9.14 -4.44
N PRO A 121 18.19 9.11 -4.09
CA PRO A 121 19.05 10.26 -4.28
C PRO A 121 19.34 10.48 -5.77
N ARG A 122 19.49 11.74 -6.19
CA ARG A 122 19.64 12.13 -7.59
C ARG A 122 20.74 11.39 -8.38
N TYR A 123 21.82 10.97 -7.73
CA TYR A 123 22.90 10.22 -8.39
C TYR A 123 22.49 8.78 -8.75
N LEU A 124 21.45 8.24 -8.11
CA LEU A 124 20.79 6.97 -8.41
C LEU A 124 19.48 7.15 -9.19
N SER A 125 19.11 8.38 -9.55
CA SER A 125 18.08 8.64 -10.55
C SER A 125 18.75 8.70 -11.92
N LEU A 126 18.53 7.67 -12.73
CA LEU A 126 19.11 7.48 -14.06
C LEU A 126 18.04 7.58 -15.13
N GLU A 127 18.50 7.77 -16.37
CA GLU A 127 17.64 8.01 -17.52
C GLU A 127 17.90 6.97 -18.60
N VAL A 128 16.85 6.64 -19.33
CA VAL A 128 16.92 5.82 -20.54
C VAL A 128 16.39 6.63 -21.72
N ASP A 129 17.06 6.55 -22.88
CA ASP A 129 16.54 7.12 -24.11
C ASP A 129 15.37 6.27 -24.62
N GLU A 130 14.18 6.83 -24.49
CA GLU A 130 12.91 6.20 -24.80
C GLU A 130 11.88 7.32 -24.92
N ARG A 131 10.85 7.14 -25.76
CA ARG A 131 9.73 8.08 -25.76
C ARG A 131 8.44 7.47 -26.28
N LEU A 132 7.39 7.62 -25.48
CA LEU A 132 6.01 7.41 -25.90
C LEU A 132 5.30 8.75 -26.14
N ARG A 133 4.38 8.77 -27.10
CA ARG A 133 3.40 9.83 -27.30
C ARG A 133 2.29 9.70 -26.25
N TYR A 134 1.56 10.78 -25.99
CA TYR A 134 0.33 10.76 -25.18
C TYR A 134 -0.76 9.80 -25.73
N THR A 135 -0.62 9.29 -26.95
CA THR A 135 -1.50 8.28 -27.55
C THR A 135 -1.04 6.84 -27.27
N GLY A 136 0.12 6.65 -26.63
CA GLY A 136 0.77 5.34 -26.45
C GLY A 136 1.65 4.91 -27.64
N GLU A 137 1.70 5.69 -28.72
CA GLU A 137 2.58 5.44 -29.87
C GLU A 137 4.06 5.59 -29.49
N ILE A 138 4.91 4.66 -29.94
CA ILE A 138 6.36 4.72 -29.74
C ILE A 138 6.94 5.79 -30.67
N ILE A 139 7.48 6.87 -30.10
CA ILE A 139 8.21 7.92 -30.83
C ILE A 139 9.69 7.56 -30.93
N THR A 140 10.27 7.14 -29.80
CA THR A 140 11.65 6.66 -29.70
C THR A 140 11.62 5.29 -29.05
N PRO A 141 12.13 4.23 -29.71
CA PRO A 141 12.27 2.91 -29.10
C PRO A 141 13.16 2.97 -27.84
N LEU A 142 12.94 2.06 -26.90
CA LEU A 142 13.81 1.91 -25.74
C LEU A 142 15.26 1.57 -26.17
N ASP A 143 16.21 2.37 -25.72
CA ASP A 143 17.62 2.01 -25.77
C ASP A 143 17.96 1.09 -24.60
N GLU A 144 18.02 -0.21 -24.89
CA GLU A 144 18.34 -1.24 -23.89
C GLU A 144 19.75 -1.07 -23.30
N LYS A 145 20.67 -0.41 -24.02
CA LYS A 145 22.02 -0.16 -23.51
C LYS A 145 22.01 0.79 -22.32
N ASP A 146 21.15 1.82 -22.35
CA ASP A 146 21.01 2.75 -21.22
C ASP A 146 20.50 2.02 -19.96
N VAL A 147 19.65 1.00 -20.13
CA VAL A 147 19.18 0.14 -19.03
C VAL A 147 20.34 -0.66 -18.44
N LEU A 148 21.15 -1.30 -19.31
CA LEU A 148 22.33 -2.06 -18.89
C LEU A 148 23.37 -1.18 -18.18
N ASP A 149 23.59 0.04 -18.67
CA ASP A 149 24.52 0.98 -18.06
C ASP A 149 23.99 1.51 -16.71
N ALA A 150 22.67 1.70 -16.58
CA ALA A 150 22.03 2.02 -15.31
C ALA A 150 22.18 0.88 -14.28
N ILE A 151 22.01 -0.37 -14.70
CA ILE A 151 22.16 -1.55 -13.85
C ILE A 151 23.59 -1.63 -13.27
N LYS A 152 24.63 -1.36 -14.07
CA LYS A 152 26.02 -1.34 -13.57
C LYS A 152 26.20 -0.32 -12.44
N VAL A 153 25.67 0.89 -12.61
CA VAL A 153 25.72 1.93 -11.58
C VAL A 153 24.98 1.49 -10.31
N PHE A 154 23.83 0.83 -10.47
CA PHE A 154 23.05 0.30 -9.35
C PHE A 154 23.78 -0.81 -8.61
N GLN A 155 24.42 -1.74 -9.32
CA GLN A 155 25.24 -2.80 -8.73
C GLN A 155 26.43 -2.22 -7.98
N ASP A 156 27.18 -1.29 -8.59
CA ASP A 156 28.34 -0.63 -7.96
C ASP A 156 27.93 0.15 -6.70
N ALA A 157 26.72 0.71 -6.69
CA ALA A 157 26.17 1.43 -5.56
C ALA A 157 25.48 0.52 -4.52
N GLY A 158 25.31 -0.78 -4.78
CA GLY A 158 24.57 -1.69 -3.90
C GLY A 158 23.10 -1.32 -3.75
N VAL A 159 22.43 -0.95 -4.84
CA VAL A 159 20.98 -0.72 -4.88
C VAL A 159 20.25 -2.04 -4.67
N GLU A 160 19.30 -2.05 -3.75
CA GLU A 160 18.53 -3.25 -3.39
C GLU A 160 17.19 -3.33 -4.15
N SER A 161 16.70 -2.17 -4.62
CA SER A 161 15.39 -2.06 -5.26
C SER A 161 15.38 -0.97 -6.33
N ILE A 162 14.70 -1.21 -7.44
CA ILE A 162 14.68 -0.33 -8.61
C ILE A 162 13.24 0.08 -8.93
N ALA A 163 13.00 1.38 -8.93
CA ALA A 163 11.75 1.98 -9.37
C ALA A 163 11.84 2.41 -10.83
N VAL A 164 10.88 1.99 -11.66
CA VAL A 164 10.83 2.37 -13.09
C VAL A 164 9.60 3.24 -13.32
N CYS A 165 9.81 4.48 -13.78
CA CYS A 165 8.74 5.41 -14.12
C CYS A 165 9.02 6.10 -15.46
N LEU A 166 8.44 5.57 -16.52
CA LEU A 166 8.55 6.14 -17.87
C LEU A 166 7.32 6.99 -18.17
N LEU A 167 7.45 7.97 -19.06
CA LEU A 167 6.33 8.82 -19.45
C LEU A 167 5.31 8.04 -20.27
N PHE A 168 4.04 8.25 -19.95
CA PHE A 168 2.90 7.60 -20.61
C PHE A 168 2.90 6.06 -20.53
N SER A 169 3.68 5.46 -19.63
CA SER A 169 3.61 4.01 -19.32
C SER A 169 2.22 3.57 -18.85
N VAL A 170 1.47 4.46 -18.21
CA VAL A 170 0.04 4.28 -17.89
C VAL A 170 -0.84 4.00 -19.12
N ILE A 171 -0.45 4.48 -20.31
CA ILE A 171 -1.20 4.28 -21.55
C ILE A 171 -0.68 3.05 -22.29
N ASN A 172 0.64 2.91 -22.35
CA ASN A 172 1.31 1.78 -22.97
C ASN A 172 2.55 1.38 -22.13
N PRO A 173 2.47 0.31 -21.34
CA PRO A 173 3.54 -0.08 -20.42
C PRO A 173 4.70 -0.84 -21.08
N ILE A 174 4.69 -0.99 -22.42
CA ILE A 174 5.60 -1.89 -23.14
C ILE A 174 7.08 -1.65 -22.82
N HIS A 175 7.52 -0.40 -22.66
CA HIS A 175 8.91 -0.10 -22.30
C HIS A 175 9.21 -0.36 -20.82
N GLU A 176 8.26 -0.13 -19.90
CA GLU A 176 8.47 -0.47 -18.48
C GLU A 176 8.59 -1.99 -18.30
N ILE A 177 7.74 -2.76 -18.97
CA ILE A 177 7.81 -4.22 -18.98
C ILE A 177 9.15 -4.68 -19.57
N ARG A 178 9.59 -4.07 -20.68
CA ARG A 178 10.88 -4.42 -21.29
C ARG A 178 12.06 -4.10 -20.36
N VAL A 179 12.02 -2.97 -19.66
CA VAL A 179 13.02 -2.62 -18.64
C VAL A 179 13.03 -3.67 -17.52
N GLN A 180 11.85 -4.09 -17.02
CA GLN A 180 11.75 -5.15 -16.02
C GLN A 180 12.44 -6.44 -16.50
N GLU A 181 12.12 -6.92 -17.70
CA GLU A 181 12.70 -8.15 -18.26
C GLU A 181 14.25 -8.09 -18.28
N ILE A 182 14.81 -6.93 -18.63
CA ILE A 182 16.27 -6.73 -18.67
C ILE A 182 16.84 -6.76 -17.24
N ILE A 183 16.20 -6.07 -16.29
CA ILE A 183 16.66 -6.05 -14.89
C ILE A 183 16.57 -7.44 -14.27
N GLU A 184 15.49 -8.19 -14.51
CA GLU A 184 15.33 -9.56 -14.00
C GLU A 184 16.41 -10.51 -14.55
N SER A 185 16.86 -10.31 -15.79
CA SER A 185 17.95 -11.08 -16.38
C SER A 185 19.33 -10.71 -15.81
N GLU A 186 19.62 -9.41 -15.70
CA GLU A 186 20.98 -8.90 -15.43
C GLU A 186 21.25 -8.58 -13.96
N TYR A 187 20.19 -8.31 -13.19
CA TYR A 187 20.27 -8.02 -11.76
C TYR A 187 19.10 -8.66 -10.97
N PRO A 188 18.99 -10.00 -10.96
CA PRO A 188 17.87 -10.72 -10.35
C PRO A 188 17.74 -10.54 -8.83
N ALA A 189 18.78 -10.01 -8.17
CA ALA A 189 18.76 -9.74 -6.73
C ALA A 189 18.02 -8.44 -6.37
N ALA A 190 17.80 -7.54 -7.33
CA ALA A 190 17.09 -6.29 -7.09
C ALA A 190 15.57 -6.50 -7.16
N PHE A 191 14.85 -5.92 -6.20
CA PHE A 191 13.38 -5.82 -6.30
C PHE A 191 13.01 -4.78 -7.37
N ILE A 192 11.88 -4.95 -8.07
CA ILE A 192 11.46 -4.05 -9.15
C ILE A 192 10.04 -3.58 -8.90
N SER A 193 9.84 -2.26 -8.98
CA SER A 193 8.52 -1.64 -8.94
C SER A 193 8.27 -0.87 -10.24
N LEU A 194 7.24 -1.28 -10.99
CA LEU A 194 6.80 -0.60 -12.21
C LEU A 194 5.73 0.44 -11.88
N SER A 195 5.89 1.64 -12.41
CA SER A 195 4.93 2.71 -12.15
C SER A 195 3.56 2.45 -12.77
N SER A 196 3.52 1.72 -13.88
CA SER A 196 2.30 1.24 -14.54
C SER A 196 1.55 0.17 -13.74
N ASP A 197 2.21 -0.55 -12.83
CA ASP A 197 1.56 -1.51 -11.94
C ASP A 197 1.16 -0.87 -10.60
N VAL A 198 2.03 -0.04 -10.02
CA VAL A 198 1.82 0.56 -8.68
C VAL A 198 0.78 1.69 -8.70
N LEU A 199 0.90 2.65 -9.62
CA LEU A 199 0.01 3.79 -9.70
C LEU A 199 -0.20 4.22 -11.17
N PRO A 200 -1.06 3.50 -11.93
CA PRO A 200 -1.38 3.82 -13.32
C PRO A 200 -2.25 5.07 -13.43
N GLN A 201 -1.70 6.22 -13.06
CA GLN A 201 -2.34 7.53 -13.17
C GLN A 201 -1.47 8.52 -13.94
N LEU A 202 -2.14 9.44 -14.64
CA LEU A 202 -1.51 10.58 -15.30
C LEU A 202 -0.92 11.54 -14.24
N ARG A 203 0.16 12.23 -14.63
CA ARG A 203 1.08 13.06 -13.82
C ARG A 203 2.30 12.28 -13.31
N GLU A 204 3.46 12.70 -13.77
CA GLU A 204 4.74 12.04 -13.56
C GLU A 204 5.25 12.18 -12.13
N TYR A 205 5.15 13.34 -11.48
CA TYR A 205 5.72 13.52 -10.15
C TYR A 205 5.06 12.63 -9.10
N GLU A 206 3.72 12.64 -9.03
CA GLU A 206 2.98 11.82 -8.08
C GLU A 206 3.27 10.33 -8.33
N ARG A 207 3.29 9.91 -9.59
CA ARG A 207 3.62 8.54 -9.97
C ARG A 207 5.06 8.14 -9.63
N THR A 208 6.06 8.95 -9.97
CA THR A 208 7.47 8.71 -9.61
C THR A 208 7.66 8.67 -8.09
N SER A 209 7.02 9.59 -7.35
CA SER A 209 7.11 9.62 -5.89
C SER A 209 6.50 8.36 -5.27
N THR A 210 5.38 7.88 -5.77
CA THR A 210 4.70 6.68 -5.26
C THR A 210 5.48 5.42 -5.60
N VAL A 211 5.94 5.24 -6.84
CA VAL A 211 6.70 4.04 -7.22
C VAL A 211 8.06 3.96 -6.53
N VAL A 212 8.70 5.11 -6.24
CA VAL A 212 9.93 5.13 -5.43
C VAL A 212 9.65 4.79 -3.97
N LEU A 213 8.54 5.27 -3.40
CA LEU A 213 8.11 4.87 -2.07
C LEU A 213 7.82 3.37 -2.01
N ASP A 214 7.11 2.83 -3.00
CA ASP A 214 6.85 1.39 -3.13
C ASP A 214 8.16 0.60 -3.19
N ALA A 215 9.08 0.94 -4.10
CA ALA A 215 10.39 0.30 -4.20
C ALA A 215 11.19 0.38 -2.89
N TYR A 216 11.01 1.44 -2.10
CA TYR A 216 11.66 1.63 -0.81
C TYR A 216 11.14 0.68 0.27
N VAL A 217 9.84 0.37 0.26
CA VAL A 217 9.17 -0.40 1.33
C VAL A 217 8.86 -1.86 0.97
N SER A 218 8.59 -2.14 -0.31
CA SER A 218 8.16 -3.45 -0.79
C SER A 218 9.16 -4.60 -0.56
N PRO A 219 10.49 -4.40 -0.58
CA PRO A 219 11.44 -5.46 -0.20
C PRO A 219 11.29 -5.95 1.25
N MET A 220 10.69 -5.14 2.12
CA MET A 220 10.36 -5.52 3.51
C MET A 220 8.92 -6.07 3.64
N SER A 221 8.16 -6.11 2.54
CA SER A 221 6.78 -6.58 2.58
C SER A 221 6.73 -8.07 2.87
N LEU A 222 5.87 -8.39 3.83
CA LEU A 222 5.53 -9.71 4.32
C LEU A 222 4.89 -10.63 3.27
N PHE A 223 4.15 -10.01 2.33
CA PHE A 223 3.37 -10.70 1.34
C PHE A 223 3.64 -10.08 -0.03
N SER A 224 3.93 -10.92 -1.02
CA SER A 224 3.94 -10.52 -2.43
C SER A 224 2.58 -10.83 -3.02
N CYS A 225 1.83 -9.80 -3.41
CA CYS A 225 0.62 -9.96 -4.21
C CYS A 225 1.00 -9.87 -5.70
N LYS A 226 0.52 -10.83 -6.49
CA LYS A 226 0.72 -10.88 -7.93
C LYS A 226 -0.56 -10.48 -8.64
N ARG A 227 -0.43 -10.12 -9.92
CA ARG A 227 -1.58 -9.87 -10.79
C ARG A 227 -2.47 -11.12 -10.85
N GLY A 228 -3.69 -11.01 -10.35
CA GLY A 228 -4.65 -12.11 -10.23
C GLY A 228 -4.99 -12.49 -8.78
N ASP A 229 -4.17 -12.05 -7.82
CA ASP A 229 -4.48 -12.22 -6.40
C ASP A 229 -5.61 -11.26 -6.00
N ILE A 230 -6.53 -11.75 -5.17
CA ILE A 230 -7.62 -10.94 -4.62
C ILE A 230 -7.15 -10.40 -3.27
N PHE A 231 -6.76 -9.12 -3.27
CA PHE A 231 -6.45 -8.39 -2.04
C PHE A 231 -7.71 -7.65 -1.57
N GLY A 232 -8.23 -8.04 -0.41
CA GLY A 232 -9.33 -7.35 0.26
C GLY A 232 -8.79 -6.54 1.44
N THR A 233 -8.63 -5.23 1.28
CA THR A 233 -8.39 -4.34 2.42
C THR A 233 -9.72 -3.99 3.05
N ILE A 234 -9.95 -4.49 4.26
CA ILE A 234 -11.00 -3.95 5.13
C ILE A 234 -10.30 -2.90 6.00
N ALA A 235 -10.22 -1.68 5.47
CA ALA A 235 -9.87 -0.54 6.29
C ALA A 235 -11.14 -0.08 6.98
N SER A 236 -11.17 -0.12 8.32
CA SER A 236 -12.10 0.74 9.05
C SER A 236 -11.83 2.17 8.60
N GLY A 237 -12.88 2.89 8.18
CA GLY A 237 -12.77 4.34 8.03
C GLY A 237 -12.10 4.92 9.28
N GLY A 238 -11.24 5.92 9.12
CA GLY A 238 -10.40 6.43 10.22
C GLY A 238 -11.19 6.56 11.51
N GLY A 239 -10.72 5.91 12.58
CA GLY A 239 -11.45 5.82 13.85
C GLY A 239 -11.89 7.20 14.32
N GLY A 240 -13.19 7.36 14.55
CA GLY A 240 -13.75 8.57 15.14
C GLY A 240 -13.43 8.67 16.63
N HIS A 241 -13.37 9.90 17.15
CA HIS A 241 -13.28 10.14 18.59
C HIS A 241 -14.69 10.17 19.20
N GLY A 242 -14.90 9.47 20.32
CA GLY A 242 -16.16 9.46 21.07
C GLY A 242 -17.05 8.25 20.77
N ASP A 243 -18.23 8.22 21.37
CA ASP A 243 -19.25 7.18 21.11
C ASP A 243 -19.84 7.38 19.70
N PRO A 244 -19.82 6.35 18.83
CA PRO A 244 -20.44 6.41 17.50
C PRO A 244 -21.90 6.86 17.49
N ILE A 245 -22.69 6.50 18.52
CA ILE A 245 -24.11 6.86 18.62
C ILE A 245 -24.29 8.38 18.83
N GLU A 246 -23.32 9.04 19.46
CA GLU A 246 -23.36 10.49 19.69
C GLU A 246 -22.95 11.30 18.44
N ARG A 247 -22.39 10.65 17.41
CA ARG A 247 -21.96 11.35 16.20
C ARG A 247 -23.15 12.05 15.53
N PRO A 248 -23.01 13.33 15.11
CA PRO A 248 -24.09 14.04 14.44
C PRO A 248 -24.56 13.32 13.17
N VAL A 249 -25.86 13.10 13.05
CA VAL A 249 -26.48 12.34 11.93
C VAL A 249 -26.11 12.92 10.56
N ASN A 250 -26.00 14.24 10.45
CA ASN A 250 -25.60 14.91 9.21
C ASN A 250 -24.14 14.66 8.84
N SER A 251 -23.26 14.49 9.82
CA SER A 251 -21.85 14.12 9.57
C SER A 251 -21.76 12.68 9.07
N VAL A 252 -22.53 11.76 9.67
CA VAL A 252 -22.60 10.36 9.19
C VAL A 252 -23.13 10.31 7.75
N ARG A 253 -24.21 11.06 7.44
CA ARG A 253 -24.71 11.18 6.05
C ARG A 253 -23.65 11.73 5.10
N HIS A 254 -22.91 12.76 5.52
CA HIS A 254 -21.81 13.30 4.72
C HIS A 254 -20.74 12.23 4.45
N ASP A 255 -20.37 11.45 5.46
CA ASP A 255 -19.39 10.37 5.34
C ASP A 255 -19.89 9.27 4.37
N VAL A 256 -21.19 8.92 4.43
CA VAL A 256 -21.81 7.98 3.48
C VAL A 256 -21.81 8.50 2.04
N ARG A 257 -22.19 9.76 1.83
CA ARG A 257 -22.22 10.36 0.48
C ARG A 257 -20.84 10.44 -0.17
N ASN A 258 -19.78 10.53 0.63
CA ASN A 258 -18.40 10.57 0.14
C ASN A 258 -17.75 9.17 0.10
N GLY A 259 -18.47 8.11 0.46
CA GLY A 259 -17.96 6.74 0.44
C GLY A 259 -16.99 6.41 1.58
N PHE A 260 -16.94 7.23 2.63
CA PHE A 260 -16.12 6.95 3.82
C PHE A 260 -16.79 5.93 4.76
N VAL A 261 -18.11 5.83 4.74
CA VAL A 261 -18.94 4.92 5.54
C VAL A 261 -19.97 4.27 4.62
N SER A 262 -20.23 2.97 4.76
CA SER A 262 -21.31 2.31 4.01
C SER A 262 -22.68 2.62 4.65
N ILE A 263 -23.77 2.49 3.89
CA ILE A 263 -25.13 2.66 4.45
C ILE A 263 -25.39 1.65 5.59
N GLU A 264 -24.86 0.45 5.44
CA GLU A 264 -24.95 -0.61 6.45
C GLU A 264 -24.20 -0.22 7.73
N SER A 265 -22.94 0.24 7.62
CA SER A 265 -22.19 0.77 8.77
C SER A 265 -22.83 2.01 9.39
N ALA A 266 -23.46 2.89 8.60
CA ALA A 266 -24.19 4.03 9.15
C ALA A 266 -25.29 3.58 10.13
N ARG A 267 -26.01 2.51 9.78
CA ARG A 267 -27.03 1.89 10.63
C ARG A 267 -26.41 1.12 11.80
N ASP A 268 -25.47 0.24 11.49
CA ASP A 268 -24.98 -0.76 12.44
C ASP A 268 -23.99 -0.20 13.44
N ASP A 269 -23.17 0.78 13.06
CA ASP A 269 -22.15 1.38 13.92
C ASP A 269 -22.63 2.71 14.52
N TYR A 270 -23.29 3.57 13.74
CA TYR A 270 -23.69 4.93 14.16
C TYR A 270 -25.18 5.07 14.52
N GLY A 271 -25.99 4.03 14.31
CA GLY A 271 -27.43 4.05 14.55
C GLY A 271 -28.21 4.97 13.60
N VAL A 272 -27.64 5.35 12.45
CA VAL A 272 -28.25 6.28 11.48
C VAL A 272 -28.81 5.52 10.30
N VAL A 273 -30.11 5.63 10.08
CA VAL A 273 -30.80 4.99 8.95
C VAL A 273 -30.84 5.97 7.77
N ILE A 274 -30.27 5.56 6.64
CA ILE A 274 -30.15 6.38 5.43
C ILE A 274 -30.77 5.63 4.26
N ASP A 275 -31.58 6.33 3.47
CA ASP A 275 -32.16 5.78 2.24
C ASP A 275 -31.07 5.60 1.16
N PRO A 276 -30.97 4.42 0.53
CA PRO A 276 -29.94 4.14 -0.46
C PRO A 276 -30.12 4.83 -1.81
N GLU A 277 -31.31 5.31 -2.15
CA GLU A 277 -31.59 5.96 -3.44
C GLU A 277 -31.23 7.45 -3.44
N ASP A 278 -31.55 8.16 -2.35
CA ASP A 278 -31.38 9.62 -2.27
C ASP A 278 -30.42 10.10 -1.16
N TYR A 279 -29.95 9.18 -0.31
CA TYR A 279 -29.10 9.45 0.85
C TYR A 279 -29.73 10.35 1.91
N GLU A 280 -31.06 10.48 1.95
CA GLU A 280 -31.74 11.18 3.04
C GLU A 280 -31.80 10.35 4.32
N ILE A 281 -31.82 11.03 5.47
CA ILE A 281 -31.86 10.38 6.78
C ILE A 281 -33.31 10.08 7.14
N ASP A 282 -33.62 8.82 7.45
CA ASP A 282 -34.86 8.48 8.14
C ASP A 282 -34.71 8.83 9.63
N ILE A 283 -35.20 10.01 9.99
CA ILE A 283 -35.10 10.56 11.35
C ILE A 283 -35.83 9.66 12.34
N ALA A 284 -37.02 9.17 11.99
CA ALA A 284 -37.83 8.36 12.90
C ALA A 284 -37.17 7.00 13.18
N ALA A 285 -36.65 6.35 12.15
CA ALA A 285 -35.93 5.09 12.30
C ALA A 285 -34.58 5.27 13.02
N THR A 286 -33.87 6.37 12.76
CA THR A 286 -32.62 6.74 13.45
C THR A 286 -32.85 6.97 14.94
N ASP A 287 -33.86 7.76 15.32
CA ASP A 287 -34.18 8.05 16.72
C ASP A 287 -34.58 6.77 17.46
N ALA A 288 -35.39 5.90 16.83
CA ALA A 288 -35.78 4.62 17.40
C ALA A 288 -34.58 3.69 17.60
N LEU A 289 -33.68 3.62 16.61
CA LEU A 289 -32.51 2.75 16.66
C LEU A 289 -31.51 3.21 17.72
N ARG A 290 -31.23 4.52 17.79
CA ARG A 290 -30.34 5.09 18.82
C ARG A 290 -30.92 5.00 20.23
N SER A 291 -32.23 5.11 20.39
CA SER A 291 -32.88 4.97 21.71
C SER A 291 -32.90 3.53 22.22
N SER A 292 -32.65 2.55 21.35
CA SER A 292 -32.66 1.12 21.68
C SER A 292 -31.29 0.55 22.06
N ARG A 293 -30.24 1.37 22.02
CA ARG A 293 -28.85 1.01 22.28
C ARG A 293 -28.31 1.83 23.45
#